data_AF-A0A933WVD7-F1
#
_entry.id   AF-A0A933WVD7-F1
#
_cell.length_a   1.000
_cell.length_b   1.000
_cell.length_c   1.000
_cell.angle_alpha   90.00
_cell.angle_beta   90.00
_cell.angle_gamma   90.00
#
_symmetry.space_group_name_H-M   'P 1'
#
loop_
_entity.id
_entity.type
_entity.pdbx_description
1 polymer ?
#
loop_
_entity_poly.entity_id
_entity_poly.type
_entity_poly.pdbx_seq_one_letter_code
_entity_poly.pdbx_strand_id
1 'polypeptide(L)'
;MRKKGLLSVKIPGLSRTVEEKPAARSKVSIDYPQEGERIHRGHYAVRISGGNGECQAAVDGTDWQNCRSDAGFSWFDWFPESAGTHRITVRSRVSGKWAKTERVCDVE
;
A
#
# COMPACT_ATOMS: atom_id res chain seq x y z
N MET A 1 29.48 -9.16 22.54
CA MET A 1 28.22 -9.78 23.01
C MET A 1 27.69 -8.98 24.22
N ARG A 2 26.54 -8.31 24.10
CA ARG A 2 25.88 -7.62 25.24
C ARG A 2 24.45 -8.16 25.36
N LYS A 3 24.20 -8.97 26.40
CA LYS A 3 22.86 -9.43 26.79
C LYS A 3 22.12 -8.23 27.41
N LYS A 4 21.02 -7.78 26.80
CA LYS A 4 20.09 -6.84 27.45
C LYS A 4 19.04 -7.67 28.18
N GLY A 5 19.13 -7.67 29.51
CA GLY A 5 18.16 -8.32 30.39
C GLY A 5 16.82 -7.58 30.35
N LEU A 6 15.77 -8.37 30.21
CA LEU A 6 14.39 -7.91 30.32
C LEU A 6 14.08 -7.68 31.81
N LEU A 7 13.86 -6.44 32.22
CA LEU A 7 13.30 -6.13 33.54
C LEU A 7 11.80 -6.45 33.49
N SER A 8 11.41 -7.59 34.07
CA SER A 8 10.01 -7.97 34.26
C SER A 8 9.51 -7.36 35.57
N VAL A 9 8.62 -6.37 35.48
CA VAL A 9 7.87 -5.85 36.64
C VAL A 9 6.61 -6.71 36.79
N LYS A 10 6.49 -7.45 37.90
CA LYS A 10 5.29 -8.21 38.25
C LYS A 10 4.33 -7.33 39.05
N ILE A 11 3.21 -6.93 38.43
CA ILE A 11 2.07 -6.31 39.13
C ILE A 11 1.02 -7.40 39.38
N PRO A 12 0.59 -7.66 40.63
CA PRO A 12 -0.44 -8.66 40.92
C PRO A 12 -1.81 -8.18 40.40
N GLY A 13 -2.53 -9.04 39.65
CA GLY A 13 -3.94 -8.84 39.31
C GLY A 13 -4.27 -8.32 37.90
N LEU A 14 -3.28 -8.13 37.01
CA LEU A 14 -3.55 -7.74 35.62
C LEU A 14 -3.03 -8.80 34.64
N SER A 15 -3.70 -9.95 34.57
CA SER A 15 -3.52 -10.89 33.46
C SER A 15 -4.30 -10.40 32.24
N ARG A 16 -3.73 -9.44 31.51
CA ARG A 16 -4.15 -9.25 30.11
C ARG A 16 -3.40 -10.28 29.27
N THR A 17 -4.12 -11.31 28.84
CA THR A 17 -3.67 -12.13 27.71
C THR A 17 -3.69 -11.21 26.49
N VAL A 18 -2.54 -10.63 26.16
CA VAL A 18 -2.36 -10.01 24.85
C VAL A 18 -2.20 -11.19 23.91
N GLU A 19 -3.29 -11.58 23.25
CA GLU A 19 -3.15 -12.35 22.02
C GLU A 19 -2.22 -11.54 21.13
N GLU A 20 -1.03 -12.06 20.83
CA GLU A 20 -0.20 -11.50 19.78
C GLU A 20 -1.01 -11.60 18.49
N LYS A 21 -1.73 -10.51 18.17
CA LYS A 21 -2.35 -10.33 16.86
C LYS A 21 -1.22 -10.64 15.87
N PRO A 22 -1.35 -11.66 15.01
CA PRO A 22 -0.28 -12.02 14.09
C PRO A 22 0.11 -10.74 13.37
N ALA A 23 1.40 -10.36 13.48
CA ALA A 23 1.92 -9.11 12.97
C ALA A 23 1.28 -8.87 11.61
N ALA A 24 0.41 -7.86 11.54
CA ALA A 24 -0.46 -7.67 10.40
C ALA A 24 0.43 -7.68 9.16
N ARG A 25 0.29 -8.69 8.29
CA ARG A 25 1.05 -8.74 7.04
C ARG A 25 0.91 -7.36 6.44
N SER A 26 2.03 -6.65 6.25
CA SER A 26 2.01 -5.27 5.75
C SER A 26 1.28 -5.31 4.41
N LYS A 27 0.00 -4.93 4.38
CA LYS A 27 -0.79 -4.99 3.15
C LYS A 27 -0.42 -3.76 2.34
N VAL A 28 -0.17 -3.95 1.06
CA VAL A 28 -0.18 -2.85 0.09
C VAL A 28 -1.64 -2.42 -0.13
N SER A 29 -1.91 -1.12 -0.16
CA SER A 29 -3.23 -0.54 -0.40
C SER A 29 -3.13 0.66 -1.34
N ILE A 30 -4.18 0.87 -2.14
CA ILE A 30 -4.39 2.10 -2.90
C ILE A 30 -5.27 3.01 -2.04
N ASP A 31 -4.72 4.13 -1.61
CA ASP A 31 -5.43 5.13 -0.80
C ASP A 31 -6.28 6.02 -1.70
N TYR A 32 -5.68 6.47 -2.80
CA TYR A 32 -6.31 7.27 -3.85
C TYR A 32 -5.91 6.75 -5.23
N PRO A 33 -6.85 6.67 -6.19
CA PRO A 33 -8.24 7.10 -6.09
C PRO A 33 -9.07 6.21 -5.16
N GLN A 34 -10.16 6.72 -4.60
CA GLN A 34 -11.19 5.91 -3.94
C GLN A 34 -11.95 5.04 -4.94
N GLU A 35 -12.63 3.99 -4.45
CA GLU A 35 -13.40 3.09 -5.32
C GLU A 35 -14.52 3.89 -6.01
N GLY A 36 -14.54 3.87 -7.34
CA GLY A 36 -15.48 4.65 -8.16
C GLY A 36 -15.25 6.17 -8.13
N GLU A 37 -14.08 6.64 -7.67
CA GLU A 37 -13.73 8.06 -7.73
C GLU A 37 -13.68 8.55 -9.19
N ARG A 38 -14.17 9.77 -9.42
CA ARG A 38 -14.10 10.45 -10.72
C ARG A 38 -12.80 11.22 -10.82
N ILE A 39 -11.99 10.91 -11.82
CA ILE A 39 -10.70 11.52 -12.11
C ILE A 39 -10.82 12.34 -13.38
N HIS A 40 -10.33 13.57 -13.36
CA HIS A 40 -10.22 14.36 -14.59
C HIS A 40 -9.03 13.90 -15.43
N ARG A 41 -9.18 13.94 -16.74
CA ARG A 41 -8.06 13.78 -17.68
C ARG A 41 -6.92 14.75 -17.39
N GLY A 42 -5.70 14.33 -17.71
CA GLY A 42 -4.47 15.07 -17.38
C GLY A 42 -3.64 14.35 -16.31
N HIS A 43 -2.83 15.06 -15.53
CA HIS A 43 -1.99 14.45 -14.49
C HIS A 43 -2.83 14.04 -13.27
N TYR A 44 -2.66 12.79 -12.83
CA TYR A 44 -3.19 12.27 -11.58
C TYR A 44 -2.10 11.49 -10.83
N ALA A 45 -1.99 11.69 -9.53
CA ALA A 45 -1.03 11.00 -8.68
C ALA A 45 -1.74 9.96 -7.80
N VAL A 46 -1.61 8.68 -8.15
CA VAL A 46 -2.14 7.57 -7.37
C VAL A 46 -1.32 7.41 -6.09
N ARG A 47 -1.96 7.48 -4.92
CA ARG A 47 -1.28 7.32 -3.62
C ARG A 47 -1.42 5.90 -3.12
N ILE A 48 -0.29 5.29 -2.81
CA ILE A 48 -0.20 3.90 -2.37
C ILE A 48 0.47 3.86 -0.99
N SER A 49 -0.18 3.13 -0.07
CA SER A 49 0.32 2.87 1.27
C SER A 49 0.75 1.42 1.43
N GLY A 50 1.70 1.21 2.34
CA GLY A 50 2.20 -0.12 2.66
C GLY A 50 3.15 -0.68 1.61
N GLY A 51 3.69 -1.86 1.91
CA GLY A 51 4.90 -2.33 1.23
C GLY A 51 6.13 -1.58 1.73
N ASN A 52 7.26 -2.30 1.83
CA ASN A 52 8.50 -1.75 2.38
C ASN A 52 9.61 -1.75 1.33
N GLY A 53 9.27 -1.96 0.07
CA GLY A 53 10.22 -2.17 -1.02
C GLY A 53 9.65 -1.72 -2.35
N GLU A 54 10.17 -2.31 -3.43
CA GLU A 54 9.78 -2.01 -4.80
C GLU A 54 8.25 -2.02 -4.96
N CYS A 55 7.71 -0.91 -5.50
CA CYS A 55 6.30 -0.72 -5.76
C CYS A 55 6.12 -0.41 -7.26
N GLN A 56 5.14 -1.07 -7.88
CA GLN A 56 4.82 -0.91 -9.30
C GLN A 56 3.31 -0.84 -9.50
N ALA A 57 2.90 -0.10 -10.52
CA ALA A 57 1.52 0.03 -10.94
C ALA A 57 1.34 -0.31 -12.42
N ALA A 58 0.16 -0.78 -12.79
CA ALA A 58 -0.28 -1.00 -14.16
C ALA A 58 -1.74 -0.53 -14.28
N VAL A 59 -2.12 0.02 -15.42
CA VAL A 59 -3.49 0.48 -15.70
C VAL A 59 -4.06 -0.41 -16.79
N ASP A 60 -5.25 -0.96 -16.60
CA ASP A 60 -5.95 -1.80 -17.59
C ASP A 60 -5.14 -3.00 -18.11
N GLY A 61 -4.22 -3.50 -17.29
CA GLY A 61 -3.37 -4.65 -17.65
C GLY A 61 -2.20 -4.30 -18.58
N THR A 62 -1.85 -3.02 -18.73
CA THR A 62 -0.61 -2.59 -19.40
C THR A 62 0.64 -3.05 -18.65
N ASP A 63 1.81 -2.69 -19.19
CA ASP A 63 3.09 -2.93 -18.54
C ASP A 63 3.19 -2.28 -17.15
N TRP A 64 3.95 -2.95 -16.27
CA TRP A 64 4.25 -2.48 -14.93
C TRP A 64 5.23 -1.30 -14.98
N GLN A 65 4.87 -0.22 -14.32
CA GLN A 65 5.70 0.97 -14.18
C GLN A 65 6.10 1.17 -12.72
N ASN A 66 7.32 1.63 -12.48
CA ASN A 66 7.82 1.87 -11.13
C ASN A 66 7.12 3.06 -10.49
N CYS A 67 6.73 2.90 -9.23
CA CYS A 67 6.24 4.00 -8.41
C CYS A 67 7.42 4.78 -7.80
N ARG A 68 7.24 6.09 -7.62
CA ARG A 68 8.16 6.97 -6.91
C ARG A 68 7.90 6.92 -5.41
N SER A 69 8.94 6.73 -4.59
CA SER A 69 8.82 6.81 -3.14
C SER A 69 9.00 8.24 -2.66
N ASP A 70 8.01 8.79 -1.94
CA ASP A 70 8.07 10.15 -1.41
C ASP A 70 7.14 10.33 -0.19
N ALA A 71 7.60 11.10 0.79
CA ALA A 71 6.89 11.40 2.05
C ALA A 71 6.32 10.17 2.79
N GLY A 72 6.97 9.00 2.67
CA GLY A 72 6.51 7.76 3.31
C GLY A 72 5.46 6.97 2.54
N PHE A 73 5.14 7.38 1.30
CA PHE A 73 4.20 6.73 0.41
C PHE A 73 4.88 6.32 -0.91
N SER A 74 4.20 5.47 -1.67
CA SER A 74 4.51 5.24 -3.08
C SER A 74 3.52 6.01 -3.96
N TRP A 75 4.02 6.66 -4.99
CA TRP A 75 3.26 7.50 -5.91
C TRP A 75 3.39 6.96 -7.32
N PHE A 76 2.27 6.78 -8.02
CA PHE A 76 2.25 6.49 -9.44
C PHE A 76 1.67 7.68 -10.19
N ASP A 77 2.54 8.38 -10.92
CA ASP A 77 2.18 9.51 -11.77
C ASP A 77 1.55 8.98 -13.06
N TRP A 78 0.24 9.20 -13.20
CA TRP A 78 -0.58 8.69 -14.29
C TRP A 78 -1.15 9.85 -15.10
N PHE A 79 -1.24 9.67 -16.42
CA PHE A 79 -1.80 10.64 -17.35
C PHE A 79 -2.94 10.00 -18.17
N PRO A 80 -4.14 9.82 -17.59
CA PRO A 80 -5.28 9.30 -18.34
C PRO A 80 -5.70 10.23 -19.49
N GLU A 81 -5.74 9.68 -20.70
CA GLU A 81 -6.19 10.39 -21.92
C GLU A 81 -7.61 9.98 -22.35
N SER A 82 -7.99 8.73 -22.09
CA SER A 82 -9.33 8.20 -22.39
C SER A 82 -10.26 8.38 -21.19
N ALA A 83 -11.51 8.74 -21.47
CA ALA A 83 -12.58 8.67 -20.48
C ALA A 83 -13.11 7.24 -20.34
N GLY A 84 -13.77 6.96 -19.22
CA GLY A 84 -14.40 5.68 -18.91
C GLY A 84 -13.80 5.02 -17.67
N THR A 85 -14.19 3.77 -17.44
CA THR A 85 -13.77 2.99 -16.28
C THR A 85 -12.37 2.43 -16.48
N HIS A 86 -11.48 2.72 -15.54
CA HIS A 86 -10.09 2.27 -15.52
C HIS A 86 -9.80 1.42 -14.29
N ARG A 87 -8.98 0.39 -14.45
CA ARG A 87 -8.52 -0.48 -13.35
C ARG A 87 -7.04 -0.27 -13.08
N ILE A 88 -6.75 0.34 -11.96
CA ILE A 88 -5.38 0.51 -11.47
C ILE A 88 -5.01 -0.70 -10.63
N THR A 89 -3.92 -1.35 -11.01
CA THR A 89 -3.40 -2.52 -10.33
C THR A 89 -2.04 -2.19 -9.74
N VAL A 90 -1.84 -2.43 -8.46
CA VAL A 90 -0.58 -2.14 -7.76
C VAL A 90 0.00 -3.41 -7.16
N ARG A 91 1.33 -3.55 -7.24
CA ARG A 91 2.08 -4.56 -6.51
C ARG A 91 3.24 -3.93 -5.74
N SER A 92 3.52 -4.46 -4.55
CA SER A 92 4.69 -4.06 -3.77
C SER A 92 5.37 -5.24 -3.09
N ARG A 93 6.68 -5.14 -2.85
CA ARG A 93 7.43 -6.12 -2.06
C ARG A 93 7.11 -6.01 -0.58
N VAL A 94 6.55 -7.08 -0.03
CA VAL A 94 6.26 -7.28 1.39
C VAL A 94 7.00 -8.53 1.85
N SER A 95 7.97 -8.38 2.75
CA SER A 95 8.80 -9.49 3.25
C SER A 95 9.41 -10.34 2.12
N GLY A 96 9.90 -9.68 1.07
CA GLY A 96 10.51 -10.33 -0.09
C GLY A 96 9.54 -10.93 -1.10
N LYS A 97 8.22 -10.95 -0.83
CA LYS A 97 7.20 -11.46 -1.76
C LYS A 97 6.40 -10.32 -2.36
N TRP A 98 5.89 -10.51 -3.58
CA TRP A 98 4.94 -9.57 -4.17
C TRP A 98 3.58 -9.70 -3.49
N ALA A 99 3.06 -8.59 -3.00
CA ALA A 99 1.65 -8.43 -2.65
C ALA A 99 0.98 -7.55 -3.71
N LYS A 100 -0.29 -7.80 -4.01
CA LYS A 100 -1.04 -7.12 -5.08
C LYS A 100 -2.37 -6.59 -4.54
N THR A 101 -2.81 -5.45 -5.06
CA THR A 101 -4.12 -4.86 -4.84
C THR A 101 -4.59 -4.15 -6.11
N GLU A 102 -5.87 -3.80 -6.19
CA GLU A 102 -6.44 -3.09 -7.32
C GLU A 102 -7.50 -2.09 -6.87
N ARG A 103 -7.81 -1.15 -7.76
CA ARG A 103 -8.78 -0.07 -7.56
C ARG A 103 -9.41 0.25 -8.90
N VAL A 104 -10.74 0.40 -8.90
CA VAL A 104 -11.48 0.88 -10.07
C VAL A 104 -11.88 2.33 -9.85
N CYS A 105 -11.71 3.15 -10.89
CA CYS A 105 -12.09 4.56 -10.92
C CYS A 105 -12.63 4.92 -12.30
N ASP A 106 -13.32 6.04 -12.41
CA ASP A 106 -13.86 6.54 -13.68
C ASP A 106 -13.13 7.82 -14.09
N VAL A 107 -12.68 7.89 -15.33
CA VAL A 107 -12.05 9.09 -15.91
C VAL A 107 -13.08 9.86 -16.74
N GLU A 108 -13.10 11.19 -16.60
CA GLU A 108 -13.93 12.10 -17.39
C GLU A 108 -13.16 13.22 -18.11
#